data_AF-A0A563VUR9-F1
#
_entry.id   AF-A0A563VUR9-F1
#
_cell.length_a   1.000
_cell.length_b   1.000
_cell.length_c   1.000
_cell.angle_alpha   90.00
_cell.angle_beta   90.00
_cell.angle_gamma   90.00
#
_symmetry.space_group_name_H-M   'P 1'
#
loop_
_entity.id
_entity.type
_entity.pdbx_description
1 polymer ?
#
loop_
_entity_poly.entity_id
_entity_poly.type
_entity_poly.pdbx_seq_one_letter_code
_entity_poly.pdbx_strand_id
1 'polypeptide(L)'
;MLLEKPVIATDYSGTKDFINQGTGFPVNYQLIPVKKNQYPFWQNQTWAEPDINHAAWLMRNMIADETKTKKIAKQGKQKILTDYSLKAIGKIYKKRLDHLSSLI
;
A
#
# COMPACT_ATOMS: atom_id res chain seq x y z
N MET A 1 -8.77 -5.40 2.31
CA MET A 1 -7.73 -5.63 3.35
C MET A 1 -8.34 -5.64 4.75
N LEU A 2 -7.66 -6.29 5.73
CA LEU A 2 -8.16 -6.91 6.98
C LEU A 2 -9.68 -7.19 7.10
N LEU A 3 -10.51 -6.16 7.12
CA LEU A 3 -11.99 -6.24 7.10
C LEU A 3 -12.58 -6.62 5.72
N GLU A 4 -11.76 -7.17 4.82
CA GLU A 4 -12.18 -7.57 3.45
C GLU A 4 -12.81 -6.44 2.61
N LYS A 5 -12.55 -5.17 2.94
CA LYS A 5 -12.97 -4.05 2.10
C LYS A 5 -12.01 -3.88 0.93
N PRO A 6 -12.51 -3.61 -0.30
CA PRO A 6 -11.64 -3.19 -1.38
C PRO A 6 -11.01 -1.84 -1.04
N VAL A 7 -9.77 -1.62 -1.48
CA VAL A 7 -9.03 -0.41 -1.15
C VAL A 7 -8.35 0.14 -2.40
N ILE A 8 -8.56 1.43 -2.63
CA ILE A 8 -7.90 2.25 -3.63
C ILE A 8 -6.87 3.11 -2.90
N ALA A 9 -5.63 3.14 -3.39
CA ALA A 9 -4.56 3.93 -2.81
C ALA A 9 -3.52 4.30 -3.86
N THR A 10 -2.82 5.41 -3.67
CA THR A 10 -1.68 5.80 -4.51
C THR A 10 -0.63 4.69 -4.55
N ASP A 11 -0.11 4.37 -5.74
CA ASP A 11 0.91 3.34 -5.96
C ASP A 11 2.31 3.78 -5.52
N TYR A 12 2.45 4.26 -4.28
CA TYR A 12 3.69 4.90 -3.82
C TYR A 12 4.05 4.56 -2.37
N SER A 13 5.34 4.34 -2.14
CA SER A 13 5.89 4.06 -0.80
C SER A 13 5.19 2.86 -0.13
N GLY A 14 4.99 2.89 1.18
CA GLY A 14 4.51 1.75 1.97
C GLY A 14 3.16 1.16 1.54
N THR A 15 2.33 1.87 0.76
CA THR A 15 1.11 1.27 0.20
C THR A 15 1.45 0.14 -0.78
N LYS A 16 2.55 0.24 -1.54
CA LYS A 16 2.99 -0.75 -2.54
C LYS A 16 3.34 -2.10 -1.92
N ASP A 17 3.71 -2.10 -0.64
CA ASP A 17 4.08 -3.32 0.07
C ASP A 17 2.91 -4.32 0.10
N PHE A 18 1.69 -3.82 0.21
CA PHE A 18 0.49 -4.65 0.35
C PHE A 18 -0.64 -4.35 -0.62
N ILE A 19 -0.55 -3.28 -1.42
CA ILE A 19 -1.50 -2.91 -2.47
C ILE A 19 -0.84 -3.06 -3.83
N ASN A 20 -1.35 -4.00 -4.62
CA ASN A 20 -1.06 -4.15 -6.05
C ASN A 20 -2.34 -4.59 -6.77
N GLN A 21 -2.27 -4.81 -8.08
CA GLN A 21 -3.45 -5.18 -8.90
C GLN A 21 -4.16 -6.48 -8.47
N GLY A 22 -3.50 -7.36 -7.69
CA GLY A 22 -4.11 -8.55 -7.11
C GLY A 22 -4.74 -8.31 -5.73
N THR A 23 -4.27 -7.34 -4.95
CA THR A 23 -4.67 -7.15 -3.55
C THR A 23 -5.43 -5.86 -3.26
N GLY A 24 -5.47 -4.95 -4.22
CA GLY A 24 -6.22 -3.70 -4.19
C GLY A 24 -6.19 -3.00 -5.56
N PHE A 25 -6.34 -1.68 -5.53
CA PHE A 25 -6.49 -0.86 -6.73
C PHE A 25 -5.49 0.31 -6.68
N PRO A 26 -4.27 0.11 -7.21
CA PRO A 26 -3.20 1.11 -7.15
C PRO A 26 -3.48 2.28 -8.11
N VAL A 27 -3.42 3.52 -7.60
CA VAL A 27 -3.62 4.75 -8.35
C VAL A 27 -2.27 5.27 -8.85
N ASN A 28 -2.14 5.43 -10.17
CA ASN A 28 -1.04 6.18 -10.81
C ASN A 28 -0.81 7.55 -10.17
N TYR A 29 0.41 8.05 -10.24
CA TYR A 29 0.78 9.32 -9.64
C TYR A 29 1.90 9.98 -10.43
N GLN A 30 2.14 11.25 -10.13
CA GLN A 30 3.32 11.98 -10.57
C GLN A 30 4.13 12.41 -9.34
N LEU A 31 5.45 12.37 -9.45
CA LEU A 31 6.31 12.92 -8.42
C LEU A 31 6.39 14.43 -8.58
N ILE A 32 5.96 15.16 -7.56
CA ILE A 32 6.06 16.62 -7.52
C ILE A 32 6.92 17.06 -6.34
N PRO A 33 7.69 18.15 -6.44
CA PRO A 33 8.43 18.68 -5.31
C PRO A 33 7.49 19.05 -4.14
N VAL A 34 7.90 18.75 -2.92
CA VAL A 34 7.23 19.26 -1.72
C VAL A 34 7.38 20.78 -1.68
N LYS A 35 6.28 21.51 -1.52
CA LYS A 35 6.30 22.98 -1.44
C LYS A 35 6.65 23.44 -0.03
N LYS A 36 7.15 24.67 0.07
CA LYS A 36 7.39 25.36 1.35
C LYS A 36 6.16 25.24 2.26
N ASN A 37 6.40 24.88 3.52
CA ASN A 37 5.40 24.70 4.58
C ASN A 37 4.44 23.49 4.43
N GLN A 38 4.61 22.62 3.43
CA GLN A 38 3.83 21.37 3.36
C GLN A 38 4.40 20.26 4.25
N TYR A 39 5.71 20.29 4.53
CA TYR A 39 6.38 19.28 5.37
C TYR A 39 7.69 19.81 5.99
N PRO A 40 8.13 19.28 7.15
CA PRO A 40 9.47 19.52 7.66
C PRO A 40 10.55 19.12 6.64
N PHE A 41 11.60 19.95 6.54
CA PHE A 41 12.72 19.74 5.61
C PHE A 41 12.29 19.58 4.14
N TRP A 42 11.21 20.25 3.72
CA TRP A 42 10.58 20.14 2.38
C TRP A 42 11.54 20.21 1.18
N GLN A 43 12.70 20.83 1.33
CA GLN A 43 13.70 20.92 0.28
C GLN A 43 14.15 19.51 -0.17
N ASN A 44 14.26 19.31 -1.49
CA ASN A 44 14.68 18.05 -2.12
C ASN A 44 13.81 16.83 -1.78
N GLN A 45 12.58 17.05 -1.29
CA GLN A 45 11.59 15.98 -1.08
C GLN A 45 10.52 16.00 -2.18
N THR A 46 9.83 14.87 -2.35
CA THR A 46 8.75 14.73 -3.33
C THR A 46 7.47 14.14 -2.73
N TRP A 47 6.33 14.64 -3.18
CA TRP A 47 5.04 13.98 -3.04
C TRP A 47 4.72 13.11 -4.24
N ALA A 48 4.01 12.01 -4.00
CA ALA A 48 3.30 11.29 -5.04
C ALA A 48 1.91 11.88 -5.20
N GLU A 49 1.77 12.84 -6.12
CA GLU A 49 0.49 13.47 -6.46
C GLU A 49 -0.37 12.46 -7.25
N PRO A 50 -1.49 12.00 -6.69
CA PRO A 50 -2.30 10.97 -7.34
C PRO A 50 -3.00 11.50 -8.60
N ASP A 51 -3.12 10.65 -9.62
CA ASP A 51 -4.00 10.92 -10.76
C ASP A 51 -5.46 10.73 -10.33
N ILE A 52 -6.14 11.86 -10.13
CA ILE A 52 -7.54 11.92 -9.69
C ILE A 52 -8.47 11.27 -10.73
N ASN A 53 -8.19 11.40 -12.02
CA ASN A 53 -9.01 10.80 -13.07
C ASN A 53 -8.89 9.27 -13.04
N HIS A 54 -7.69 8.76 -12.83
CA HIS A 54 -7.46 7.34 -12.67
C HIS A 54 -8.11 6.80 -11.39
N ALA A 55 -8.01 7.51 -10.26
CA ALA A 55 -8.71 7.14 -9.03
C ALA A 55 -10.23 7.04 -9.25
N ALA A 56 -10.83 8.04 -9.90
CA ALA A 56 -12.26 8.04 -10.19
C ALA A 56 -12.65 6.92 -11.17
N TRP A 57 -11.79 6.62 -12.16
CA TRP A 57 -11.98 5.49 -13.06
C TRP A 57 -11.95 4.16 -12.29
N LEU A 58 -11.01 3.96 -11.37
CA LEU A 58 -10.96 2.76 -10.52
C LEU A 58 -12.22 2.61 -9.67
N MET A 59 -12.71 3.69 -9.06
CA MET A 59 -13.96 3.68 -8.28
C MET A 59 -15.16 3.19 -9.11
N ARG A 60 -15.30 3.70 -10.34
CA ARG A 60 -16.38 3.28 -11.26
C ARG A 60 -16.24 1.81 -11.67
N ASN A 61 -15.04 1.37 -12.03
CA ASN A 61 -14.80 -0.02 -12.44
C ASN A 61 -15.02 -1.02 -11.30
N MET A 62 -14.70 -0.61 -10.07
CA MET A 62 -14.89 -1.44 -8.89
C MET A 62 -16.37 -1.80 -8.66
N ILE A 63 -17.27 -0.87 -8.98
CA ILE A 63 -18.73 -1.07 -8.93
C ILE A 63 -19.22 -1.84 -10.15
N ALA A 64 -18.68 -1.56 -11.34
CA ALA A 64 -19.07 -2.23 -12.57
C ALA A 64 -18.74 -3.73 -12.60
N ASP A 65 -17.68 -4.16 -11.89
CA ASP A 65 -17.28 -5.57 -11.76
C ASP A 65 -17.13 -5.97 -10.29
N GLU A 66 -18.26 -6.14 -9.60
CA GLU A 66 -18.28 -6.54 -8.19
C GLU A 66 -17.58 -7.88 -7.94
N THR A 67 -17.65 -8.82 -8.89
CA THR A 67 -17.07 -10.15 -8.75
C THR A 67 -15.55 -10.06 -8.66
N LYS A 68 -14.93 -9.32 -9.58
CA LYS A 68 -13.50 -9.04 -9.54
C LYS A 68 -13.12 -8.26 -8.29
N THR A 69 -13.92 -7.27 -7.90
CA THR A 69 -13.70 -6.48 -6.68
C THR A 69 -13.68 -7.34 -5.43
N LYS A 70 -14.68 -8.22 -5.24
CA LYS A 70 -14.75 -9.13 -4.09
C LYS A 70 -13.55 -10.09 -4.07
N LYS A 71 -13.14 -10.60 -5.25
CA LYS A 71 -11.93 -11.44 -5.37
C LYS A 71 -10.67 -10.71 -4.91
N ILE A 72 -10.44 -9.49 -5.41
CA ILE A 72 -9.28 -8.66 -5.03
C ILE A 72 -9.32 -8.33 -3.53
N ALA A 73 -10.48 -7.95 -2.99
CA ALA A 73 -10.62 -7.62 -1.58
C ALA A 73 -10.31 -8.80 -0.64
N LYS A 74 -10.75 -10.00 -1.02
CA LYS A 74 -10.41 -11.27 -0.35
C LYS A 74 -8.91 -11.56 -0.41
N GLN A 75 -8.28 -11.40 -1.57
CA GLN A 75 -6.84 -11.56 -1.72
C GLN A 75 -6.06 -10.55 -0.86
N GLY A 76 -6.50 -9.29 -0.82
CA GLY A 76 -5.91 -8.28 0.06
C GLY A 76 -6.05 -8.62 1.55
N LYS A 77 -7.19 -9.17 2.00
CA LYS A 77 -7.32 -9.65 3.38
C LYS A 77 -6.37 -10.82 3.66
N GLN A 78 -6.28 -11.78 2.74
CA GLN A 78 -5.38 -12.91 2.88
C GLN A 78 -3.93 -12.45 3.04
N LYS A 79 -3.46 -11.52 2.18
CA LYS A 79 -2.11 -10.95 2.26
C LYS A 79 -1.81 -10.34 3.63
N ILE A 80 -2.75 -9.58 4.20
CA ILE A 80 -2.56 -8.99 5.53
C ILE A 80 -2.46 -10.07 6.61
N LEU A 81 -3.29 -11.11 6.56
CA LEU A 81 -3.26 -12.19 7.54
C LEU A 81 -1.98 -13.04 7.44
N THR A 82 -1.47 -13.27 6.24
CA THR A 82 -0.29 -14.12 6.01
C THR A 82 1.03 -13.38 6.23
N ASP A 83 1.15 -12.17 5.69
CA ASP A 83 2.45 -11.50 5.55
C ASP A 83 2.62 -10.38 6.58
N TYR A 84 1.52 -9.74 6.99
CA TYR A 84 1.52 -8.55 7.86
C TYR A 84 0.82 -8.77 9.21
N SER A 85 0.55 -10.03 9.58
CA SER A 85 0.06 -10.34 10.92
C SER A 85 1.16 -10.13 11.96
N LEU A 86 0.78 -9.90 13.22
CA LEU A 86 1.73 -9.79 14.34
C LEU A 86 2.72 -10.95 14.39
N LYS A 87 2.25 -12.16 14.12
CA LYS A 87 3.08 -13.37 14.10
C LYS A 87 4.08 -13.36 12.93
N ALA A 88 3.65 -12.96 11.73
CA ALA A 88 4.53 -12.89 10.57
C ALA A 88 5.61 -11.81 10.75
N ILE A 89 5.20 -10.61 11.14
CA ILE A 89 6.10 -9.48 11.38
C ILE A 89 7.06 -9.76 12.56
N GLY A 90 6.56 -10.34 13.66
CA GLY A 90 7.39 -10.71 14.80
C GLY A 90 8.52 -11.69 14.44
N LYS A 91 8.27 -12.65 13.53
CA LYS A 91 9.31 -13.54 13.01
C LYS A 91 10.39 -12.79 12.24
N ILE A 92 10.02 -11.78 11.45
CA ILE A 92 10.96 -10.96 10.69
C ILE A 92 11.85 -10.17 11.64
N TYR A 93 11.25 -9.50 12.63
CA TYR A 93 12.01 -8.76 13.65
C TYR A 93 12.93 -9.68 14.46
N LYS A 94 12.43 -10.83 14.93
CA LYS A 94 13.26 -11.81 15.63
C LYS A 94 14.47 -12.23 14.79
N LYS A 95 14.26 -12.58 13.51
CA LYS A 95 15.36 -12.95 12.60
C LYS A 95 16.40 -11.83 12.47
N ARG A 96 15.96 -10.57 12.38
CA ARG A 96 16.88 -9.43 12.32
C ARG A 96 17.65 -9.24 13.62
N LEU A 97 17.00 -9.37 14.76
CA LEU A 97 17.65 -9.26 16.07
C LEU A 97 18.65 -10.40 16.29
N ASP A 98 18.28 -11.65 16.01
CA ASP A 98 19.18 -12.81 16.11
C ASP A 98 20.44 -12.59 15.26
N HIS A 99 20.28 -12.06 14.04
CA HIS A 99 21.41 -11.74 13.17
C HIS A 99 22.29 -10.62 13.75
N LEU A 100 21.71 -9.53 14.24
CA LEU A 100 22.47 -8.44 14.84
C LEU A 100 23.21 -8.87 16.10
N SER A 101 22.58 -9.70 16.94
CA SER A 101 23.21 -10.28 18.13
C SER A 101 24.37 -11.22 17.80
N SER A 102 24.41 -11.81 16.60
CA SER A 102 25.55 -12.63 16.15
C SER A 102 26.75 -11.84 15.64
N LEU A 103 26.60 -10.51 15.48
CA LEU A 103 27.67 -9.61 15.02
C LEU A 103 28.42 -8.92 16.16
N ILE A 104 27.97 -9.11 17.41
CA ILE A 104 28.54 -8.54 18.64
C ILE A 104 29.09 -9.70 19.47
#